data_AF-A0AAX0YYQ2-F1
#
_entry.id   AF-A0AAX0YYQ2-F1
#
_cell.length_a   1.000
_cell.length_b   1.000
_cell.length_c   1.000
_cell.angle_alpha   90.00
_cell.angle_beta   90.00
_cell.angle_gamma   90.00
#
_symmetry.space_group_name_H-M   'P 1'
#
loop_
_entity.id
_entity.type
_entity.pdbx_description
1 polymer ?
#
loop_
_entity_poly.entity_id
_entity_poly.type
_entity_poly.pdbx_seq_one_letter_code
_entity_poly.pdbx_strand_id
1 'polypeptide(L)'
;MFFRVFLLITLACFHTSSSALTVNQYGNKYSLLPCTGLETKINSFEKRLTMMLSNASKKGKSNLKNEYQALQKLYKQKQCHKKAPR
;
A
#
# COMPACT_ATOMS: atom_id res chain seq x y z
N MET A 1 20.14 -22.55 -31.92
CA MET A 1 19.33 -22.96 -30.74
C MET A 1 19.47 -22.05 -29.50
N PHE A 2 20.32 -21.01 -29.50
CA PHE A 2 20.51 -20.15 -28.31
C PHE A 2 19.36 -19.16 -28.03
N PHE A 3 18.69 -18.64 -29.05
CA PHE A 3 17.60 -17.66 -28.88
C PHE A 3 16.38 -18.20 -28.13
N ARG A 4 16.08 -19.51 -28.25
CA ARG A 4 14.93 -20.12 -27.58
C ARG A 4 15.10 -20.20 -26.05
N VAL A 5 16.34 -20.34 -25.57
CA VAL A 5 16.65 -20.40 -24.13
C VAL A 5 16.60 -19.00 -23.51
N PHE A 6 17.09 -17.98 -24.21
CA PHE A 6 17.08 -16.60 -23.74
C PHE A 6 15.65 -16.05 -23.58
N LEU A 7 14.73 -16.46 -24.47
CA LEU A 7 13.31 -16.11 -24.39
C LEU A 7 12.62 -16.71 -23.14
N LEU A 8 12.99 -17.93 -22.75
CA LEU A 8 12.42 -18.59 -21.57
C LEU A 8 12.90 -17.96 -20.26
N ILE A 9 14.18 -17.54 -20.20
CA ILE A 9 14.75 -16.86 -19.03
C ILE A 9 14.10 -15.48 -18.83
N THR A 10 13.90 -14.73 -19.92
CA THR A 10 13.25 -13.42 -19.85
C THR A 10 11.79 -13.55 -19.41
N LEU A 11 11.01 -14.50 -19.94
CA LEU A 11 9.63 -14.74 -19.49
C LEU A 11 9.55 -15.13 -17.99
N ALA A 12 10.47 -15.97 -17.50
CA ALA A 12 10.49 -16.35 -16.08
C ALA A 12 10.75 -15.15 -15.16
N CYS A 13 11.60 -14.22 -15.57
CA CYS A 13 11.88 -13.01 -14.78
C CYS A 13 10.66 -12.08 -14.67
N PHE A 14 9.83 -11.95 -15.71
CA PHE A 14 8.65 -11.08 -15.69
C PHE A 14 7.53 -11.57 -14.76
N HIS A 15 7.46 -12.86 -14.43
CA HIS A 15 6.41 -13.40 -13.55
C HIS A 15 6.62 -13.09 -12.06
N THR A 16 7.82 -12.64 -11.65
CA THR A 16 8.17 -12.46 -10.23
C THR A 16 7.77 -11.11 -9.64
N SER A 17 7.37 -10.15 -10.46
CA SER A 17 7.24 -8.75 -10.00
C SER A 17 5.80 -8.31 -9.69
N SER A 18 4.90 -9.25 -9.35
CA SER A 18 3.50 -8.93 -9.08
C SER A 18 3.02 -9.32 -7.69
N SER A 19 3.87 -9.27 -6.67
CA SER A 19 3.44 -9.39 -5.28
C SER A 19 2.82 -8.10 -4.77
N ALA A 20 1.84 -8.21 -3.87
CA ALA A 20 1.29 -7.08 -3.14
C ALA A 20 2.36 -6.50 -2.19
N LEU A 21 2.42 -5.17 -2.03
CA LEU A 21 3.30 -4.58 -1.03
C LEU A 21 2.79 -4.96 0.37
N THR A 22 3.73 -5.21 1.27
CA THR A 22 3.43 -5.53 2.67
C THR A 22 3.07 -4.28 3.47
N VAL A 23 2.34 -4.46 4.57
CA VAL A 23 1.96 -3.37 5.50
C VAL A 23 3.20 -2.59 5.98
N ASN A 24 4.34 -3.27 6.22
CA ASN A 24 5.57 -2.62 6.67
C ASN A 24 6.20 -1.75 5.57
N GLN A 25 6.15 -2.17 4.31
CA GLN A 25 6.65 -1.37 3.20
C GLN A 25 5.84 -0.07 3.01
N TYR A 26 4.50 -0.16 3.14
CA TYR A 26 3.65 1.03 3.17
C TYR A 26 3.90 1.89 4.42
N GLY A 27 4.16 1.25 5.57
CA GLY A 27 4.54 1.93 6.81
C GLY A 27 5.80 2.79 6.64
N ASN A 28 6.85 2.23 6.03
CA ASN A 28 8.08 2.97 5.76
C ASN A 28 7.85 4.14 4.80
N LYS A 29 7.05 3.96 3.75
CA LYS A 29 6.70 5.01 2.77
C LYS A 29 6.03 6.23 3.42
N TYR A 30 5.26 6.00 4.48
CA TYR A 30 4.47 7.03 5.15
C TYR A 30 5.01 7.43 6.52
N SER A 31 6.18 6.89 6.91
CA SER A 31 6.81 7.13 8.21
C SER A 31 7.13 8.61 8.46
N LEU A 32 7.43 9.37 7.41
CA LEU A 32 7.77 10.80 7.49
C LEU A 32 6.54 11.73 7.49
N LEU A 33 5.33 11.22 7.23
CA LEU A 33 4.15 12.07 7.17
C LEU A 33 3.77 12.61 8.57
N PRO A 34 3.41 13.90 8.70
CA PRO A 34 2.83 14.44 9.92
C PRO A 34 1.41 13.92 10.13
N CYS A 35 0.88 14.04 11.35
CA CYS A 35 -0.47 13.55 11.70
C CYS A 35 -1.57 14.10 10.78
N THR A 36 -1.55 15.40 10.46
CA THR A 36 -2.51 16.02 9.52
C THR A 36 -2.42 15.40 8.12
N GLY A 37 -1.20 15.07 7.67
CA GLY A 37 -0.97 14.42 6.38
C GLY A 37 -1.43 12.96 6.36
N LEU A 38 -1.25 12.24 7.48
CA LEU A 38 -1.79 10.89 7.68
C LEU A 38 -3.32 10.90 7.69
N GLU A 39 -3.94 11.83 8.41
CA GLU A 39 -5.40 11.98 8.52
C GLU A 39 -6.05 12.26 7.16
N THR A 40 -5.48 13.22 6.43
CA THR A 40 -5.94 13.57 5.08
C THR A 40 -5.84 12.36 4.15
N LYS A 41 -4.75 11.59 4.25
CA LYS A 41 -4.58 10.37 3.45
C LYS A 41 -5.58 9.29 3.81
N ILE A 42 -5.84 9.05 5.10
CA ILE A 42 -6.82 8.06 5.57
C ILE A 42 -8.22 8.44 5.05
N ASN A 43 -8.63 9.70 5.21
CA ASN A 43 -9.93 10.18 4.72
C ASN A 43 -10.04 10.10 3.18
N SER A 44 -8.99 10.50 2.46
CA SER A 44 -8.92 10.31 1.01
C SER A 44 -8.98 8.83 0.62
N PHE A 45 -8.38 7.95 1.43
CA PHE A 45 -8.40 6.51 1.22
C PHE A 45 -9.81 5.96 1.38
N GLU A 46 -10.53 6.32 2.43
CA GLU A 46 -11.90 5.84 2.67
C GLU A 46 -12.84 6.18 1.52
N LYS A 47 -12.77 7.42 1.01
CA LYS A 47 -13.55 7.84 -0.17
C LYS A 47 -13.19 7.01 -1.41
N ARG A 48 -11.90 6.74 -1.61
CA ARG A 48 -11.40 6.01 -2.78
C ARG A 48 -11.64 4.50 -2.67
N LEU A 49 -11.65 3.96 -1.45
CA LEU A 49 -11.80 2.54 -1.15
C LEU A 49 -13.22 2.08 -1.48
N THR A 50 -14.24 2.88 -1.21
CA THR A 50 -15.63 2.62 -1.65
C THR A 50 -15.73 2.49 -3.18
N MET A 51 -15.03 3.36 -3.92
CA MET A 51 -15.03 3.34 -5.39
C MET A 51 -14.12 2.26 -6.00
N MET A 52 -12.99 1.95 -5.35
CA MET A 52 -12.03 0.98 -5.87
C MET A 52 -12.36 -0.46 -5.49
N LEU A 53 -13.03 -0.72 -4.36
CA LEU A 53 -13.37 -2.09 -3.96
C LEU A 53 -14.35 -2.78 -4.92
N SER A 54 -15.20 -2.03 -5.63
CA SER A 54 -16.10 -2.58 -6.65
C SER A 54 -15.35 -3.01 -7.92
N ASN A 55 -14.35 -2.24 -8.36
CA ASN A 55 -13.69 -2.43 -9.67
C ASN A 55 -12.26 -3.00 -9.59
N ALA A 56 -11.64 -3.10 -8.42
CA ALA A 56 -10.25 -3.53 -8.29
C ALA A 56 -10.09 -5.05 -8.41
N SER A 57 -8.99 -5.48 -9.05
CA SER A 57 -8.54 -6.88 -9.03
C SER A 57 -8.28 -7.36 -7.59
N LYS A 58 -8.29 -8.67 -7.35
CA LYS A 58 -7.99 -9.27 -6.03
C LYS A 58 -6.68 -8.72 -5.43
N LYS A 59 -5.65 -8.53 -6.26
CA LYS A 59 -4.38 -7.92 -5.88
C LYS A 59 -4.54 -6.45 -5.48
N GLY A 60 -5.27 -5.66 -6.27
CA GLY A 60 -5.57 -4.26 -5.95
C GLY A 60 -6.29 -4.11 -4.61
N LYS A 61 -7.28 -4.98 -4.33
CA LYS A 61 -7.97 -5.02 -3.04
C LYS A 61 -7.02 -5.32 -1.87
N SER A 62 -6.13 -6.30 -2.04
CA SER A 62 -5.13 -6.65 -1.02
C SER A 62 -4.14 -5.50 -0.77
N ASN A 63 -3.63 -4.86 -1.82
CA ASN A 63 -2.78 -3.68 -1.70
C ASN A 63 -3.47 -2.54 -0.97
N LEU A 64 -4.70 -2.20 -1.36
CA LEU A 64 -5.49 -1.15 -0.71
C LEU A 64 -5.71 -1.44 0.77
N LYS A 65 -6.03 -2.69 1.12
CA LYS A 65 -6.18 -3.12 2.52
C LYS A 65 -4.89 -2.97 3.30
N ASN A 66 -3.77 -3.43 2.74
CA ASN A 66 -2.45 -3.34 3.39
C ASN A 66 -2.01 -1.88 3.58
N GLU A 67 -2.28 -1.03 2.59
CA GLU A 67 -1.96 0.40 2.64
C GLU A 67 -2.78 1.12 3.71
N TYR A 68 -4.09 0.87 3.77
CA TYR A 68 -4.97 1.42 4.80
C TYR A 68 -4.55 0.97 6.21
N GLN A 69 -4.24 -0.32 6.39
CA GLN A 69 -3.74 -0.85 7.65
C GLN A 69 -2.42 -0.19 8.07
N ALA A 70 -1.51 0.06 7.13
CA ALA A 70 -0.25 0.74 7.41
C ALA A 70 -0.47 2.18 7.87
N LEU A 71 -1.34 2.92 7.19
CA LEU A 71 -1.71 4.29 7.56
C LEU A 71 -2.34 4.35 8.96
N GLN A 72 -3.30 3.47 9.27
CA GLN A 72 -3.89 3.39 10.60
C GLN A 72 -2.87 3.01 11.69
N LYS A 73 -1.97 2.07 11.40
CA LYS A 73 -0.92 1.66 12.33
C LYS A 73 0.02 2.83 12.65
N LEU A 74 0.45 3.56 11.63
CA LEU A 74 1.27 4.78 11.80
C LEU A 74 0.53 5.87 12.58
N TYR A 75 -0.76 6.09 12.26
CA TYR A 75 -1.58 7.09 12.94
C TYR A 75 -1.69 6.79 14.45
N LYS A 76 -1.89 5.51 14.82
CA LYS A 76 -1.89 5.05 16.22
C LYS A 76 -0.51 5.14 16.86
N GLN A 77 0.55 4.70 16.17
CA GLN A 77 1.92 4.75 16.67
C GLN A 77 2.38 6.18 16.99
N LYS A 78 2.04 7.13 16.12
CA LYS A 78 2.32 8.56 16.31
C LYS A 78 1.38 9.24 17.31
N GLN A 79 0.45 8.51 17.91
CA GLN A 79 -0.55 9.01 18.85
C GLN A 79 -1.34 10.21 18.30
N CYS A 80 -1.60 10.23 16.98
CA CYS A 80 -2.27 11.36 16.32
C CYS A 80 -3.70 11.61 16.84
N HIS A 81 -4.33 10.62 17.50
CA HIS A 81 -5.65 10.77 18.15
C HIS A 81 -5.58 11.52 19.49
N LYS A 82 -4.42 11.58 20.15
CA LYS A 82 -4.28 12.34 21.38
C LYS A 82 -4.14 13.80 20.99
N LYS A 83 -5.26 14.53 20.98
CA LYS A 83 -5.23 15.99 21.12
C LYS A 83 -4.26 16.30 22.26
N ALA A 84 -3.20 17.03 21.96
CA ALA A 84 -2.36 17.60 23.00
C ALA A 84 -3.29 18.30 24.01
N PRO A 85 -3.17 18.06 25.32
CA PRO A 85 -3.81 18.93 26.28
C PRO A 85 -3.30 20.35 25.99
N ARG A 86 -4.22 21.25 25.66
CA ARG A 86 -3.95 22.69 25.59
C ARG A 86 -3.59 23.21 26.97
#